data_AF-A0A2H3KA16-F1
#
_entry.id   AF-A0A2H3KA16-F1
#
_cell.length_a   1.000
_cell.length_b   1.000
_cell.length_c   1.000
_cell.angle_alpha   90.00
_cell.angle_beta   90.00
_cell.angle_gamma   90.00
#
_symmetry.space_group_name_H-M   'P 1'
#
loop_
_entity.id
_entity.type
_entity.pdbx_description
1 polymer ?
#
loop_
_entity_poly.entity_id
_entity_poly.type
_entity_poly.pdbx_seq_one_letter_code
_entity_poly.pdbx_strand_id
1 'polypeptide(L)'
;MDIPHTLEFTYLSLVEKKFYTGKWQLDKAKITALFDEGFMDYQINKRATFDSFIIGLAPKGRVALWVGAAGVRKEVGFFQAHDTIITQKMAYENAQYMLEEDYAESTLQRAFGIEPAVKEKIAKYGRPDPNVYSDLYRERYSWKPVVLLPDGGVWKSSTIHFLNGELETLVGNELLKNDFQSRAIPFYFVSIWKNKTTDSYGVWADPFDEQEIINAFKKLGNKENIELIFKVAPNNESCRIFVKNKKEEIELKKAIITCE
;
A
#
# COMPACT_ATOMS: atom_id res chain seq x y z
N MET A 1 9.47 6.88 24.26
CA MET A 1 8.10 7.18 23.79
C MET A 1 7.21 6.05 24.29
N ASP A 2 6.06 6.32 24.88
CA ASP A 2 5.16 5.22 25.29
C ASP A 2 4.30 4.81 24.10
N ILE A 3 4.42 3.55 23.70
CA ILE A 3 3.70 2.98 22.57
C ILE A 3 2.28 2.57 23.04
N PRO A 4 1.21 2.97 22.32
CA PRO A 4 -0.15 2.56 22.64
C PRO A 4 -0.27 1.04 22.74
N HIS A 5 -1.08 0.58 23.70
CA HIS A 5 -1.27 -0.84 23.99
C HIS A 5 -2.63 -1.36 23.51
N THR A 6 -3.59 -0.47 23.25
CA THR A 6 -4.96 -0.83 22.83
C THR A 6 -5.39 0.05 21.66
N LEU A 7 -6.06 -0.54 20.68
CA LEU A 7 -6.88 0.16 19.69
C LEU A 7 -8.35 -0.11 20.02
N GLU A 8 -9.13 0.95 20.24
CA GLU A 8 -10.56 0.87 20.53
C GLU A 8 -11.28 2.00 19.79
N PHE A 9 -12.25 1.65 18.94
CA PHE A 9 -13.05 2.65 18.25
C PHE A 9 -14.33 2.04 17.65
N THR A 10 -15.24 2.93 17.24
CA THR A 10 -16.43 2.62 16.46
C THR A 10 -16.48 3.47 15.20
N TYR A 11 -16.91 2.90 14.07
CA TYR A 11 -17.12 3.61 12.82
C TYR A 11 -18.40 3.19 12.11
N LEU A 12 -18.93 4.08 11.25
CA LEU A 12 -20.06 3.81 10.37
C LEU A 12 -19.57 3.37 8.99
N SER A 13 -19.98 2.19 8.53
CA SER A 13 -19.87 1.81 7.12
C SER A 13 -21.06 2.38 6.36
N LEU A 14 -20.83 3.42 5.55
CA LEU A 14 -21.89 4.06 4.76
C LEU A 14 -22.55 3.08 3.78
N VAL A 15 -21.76 2.19 3.18
CA VAL A 15 -22.24 1.21 2.20
C VAL A 15 -23.07 0.12 2.86
N GLU A 16 -22.64 -0.37 4.02
CA GLU A 16 -23.32 -1.46 4.73
C GLU A 16 -24.40 -0.95 5.69
N LYS A 17 -24.46 0.37 5.93
CA LYS A 17 -25.37 1.06 6.85
C LYS A 17 -25.33 0.47 8.26
N LYS A 18 -24.11 0.19 8.73
CA LYS A 18 -23.86 -0.48 10.02
C LYS A 18 -22.74 0.21 10.76
N PHE A 19 -22.87 0.26 12.08
CA PHE A 19 -21.76 0.59 12.96
C PHE A 19 -20.96 -0.67 13.28
N TYR A 20 -19.65 -0.51 13.28
CA TYR A 20 -18.68 -1.53 13.61
C TYR A 20 -17.85 -1.06 14.79
N THR A 21 -17.77 -1.88 15.84
CA THR A 21 -17.01 -1.58 17.06
C THR A 21 -15.97 -2.66 17.30
N GLY A 22 -14.83 -2.27 17.86
CA GLY A 22 -13.91 -3.25 18.40
C GLY A 22 -12.88 -2.65 19.34
N LYS A 23 -12.22 -3.56 20.07
CA LYS A 23 -11.18 -3.30 21.04
C LYS A 23 -10.15 -4.41 20.95
N TRP A 24 -8.91 -4.07 20.64
CA TRP A 24 -7.83 -5.04 20.44
C TRP A 24 -6.58 -4.61 21.19
N GLN A 25 -5.91 -5.60 21.77
CA GLN A 25 -4.55 -5.42 22.29
C GLN A 25 -3.58 -5.36 21.11
N LEU A 26 -2.66 -4.41 21.16
CA LEU A 26 -1.64 -4.22 20.13
C LEU A 26 -0.38 -5.01 20.48
N ASP A 27 0.33 -5.47 19.45
CA ASP A 27 1.64 -6.10 19.60
C ASP A 27 2.69 -5.04 19.94
N LYS A 28 2.78 -4.71 21.23
CA LYS A 28 3.68 -3.66 21.73
C LYS A 28 5.13 -3.99 21.41
N ALA A 29 5.52 -5.27 21.44
CA ALA A 29 6.90 -5.68 21.15
C ALA A 29 7.25 -5.39 19.69
N LYS A 30 6.40 -5.80 18.74
CA LYS A 30 6.59 -5.52 17.31
C LYS A 30 6.64 -4.02 17.03
N ILE A 31 5.69 -3.24 17.59
CA ILE A 31 5.64 -1.80 17.35
C ILE A 31 6.86 -1.11 17.97
N THR A 32 7.25 -1.46 19.20
CA THR A 32 8.44 -0.90 19.86
C THR A 32 9.70 -1.20 19.04
N ALA A 33 9.86 -2.43 18.57
CA ALA A 33 10.99 -2.80 17.73
C ALA A 33 11.08 -1.96 16.45
N LEU A 34 9.94 -1.67 15.79
CA LEU A 34 9.91 -0.80 14.62
C LEU A 34 10.32 0.64 14.96
N PHE A 35 9.86 1.18 16.09
CA PHE A 35 10.23 2.53 16.53
C PHE A 35 11.71 2.64 16.92
N ASP A 36 12.26 1.61 17.57
CA ASP A 36 13.66 1.55 17.98
C ASP A 36 14.59 1.33 16.78
N GLU A 37 14.20 0.48 15.82
CA GLU A 37 14.95 0.25 14.58
C GLU A 37 14.92 1.50 13.68
N GLY A 38 13.74 2.10 13.52
CA GLY A 38 13.52 3.21 12.62
C GLY A 38 13.74 2.85 11.15
N PHE A 39 14.00 3.86 10.32
CA PHE A 39 14.23 3.70 8.88
C PHE A 39 15.18 4.78 8.36
N MET A 40 15.75 4.61 7.17
CA MET A 40 16.53 5.66 6.52
C MET A 40 15.60 6.68 5.85
N ASP A 41 15.63 7.93 6.31
CA ASP A 41 14.88 9.02 5.69
C ASP A 41 15.60 9.49 4.41
N TYR A 42 14.91 9.43 3.27
CA TYR A 42 15.46 9.82 1.98
C TYR A 42 15.79 11.32 1.87
N GLN A 43 14.98 12.18 2.48
CA GLN A 43 15.10 13.64 2.32
C GLN A 43 16.31 14.18 3.07
N ILE A 44 16.56 13.68 4.28
CA ILE A 44 17.65 14.15 5.14
C ILE A 44 18.84 13.20 5.22
N ASN A 45 18.76 12.01 4.61
CA ASN A 45 19.77 10.96 4.61
C ASN A 45 20.26 10.58 6.02
N LYS A 46 19.32 10.44 6.95
CA LYS A 46 19.56 10.07 8.36
C LYS A 46 18.53 9.06 8.83
N ARG A 47 18.85 8.32 9.88
CA ARG A 47 17.85 7.48 10.55
C ARG A 47 16.75 8.35 11.17
N ALA A 48 15.51 8.01 10.87
CA ALA A 48 14.30 8.56 11.47
C ALA A 48 13.46 7.42 12.06
N THR A 49 12.36 7.76 12.73
CA THR A 49 11.42 6.79 13.28
C THR A 49 9.99 7.18 12.92
N PHE A 50 9.06 6.26 13.16
CA PHE A 50 7.64 6.42 12.85
C PHE A 50 7.02 7.54 13.71
N ASP A 51 6.08 8.29 13.14
CA ASP A 51 5.44 9.44 13.81
C ASP A 51 3.91 9.35 13.86
N SER A 52 3.33 8.35 13.19
CA SER A 52 1.89 8.24 13.01
C SER A 52 1.39 6.81 13.08
N PHE A 53 0.15 6.66 13.54
CA PHE A 53 -0.66 5.46 13.37
C PHE A 53 -1.74 5.74 12.33
N ILE A 54 -1.95 4.80 11.42
CA ILE A 54 -2.89 4.92 10.31
C ILE A 54 -3.88 3.77 10.42
N ILE A 55 -5.17 4.07 10.39
CA ILE A 55 -6.25 3.07 10.47
C ILE A 55 -6.93 2.99 9.11
N GLY A 56 -6.98 1.78 8.56
CA GLY A 56 -7.71 1.45 7.34
C GLY A 56 -8.98 0.70 7.66
N LEU A 57 -10.09 1.13 7.06
CA LEU A 57 -11.40 0.52 7.25
C LEU A 57 -11.81 -0.16 5.95
N ALA A 58 -12.16 -1.44 6.03
CA ALA A 58 -12.57 -2.25 4.89
C ALA A 58 -13.92 -2.94 5.16
N PRO A 59 -14.64 -3.41 4.12
CA PRO A 59 -15.98 -3.96 4.27
C PRO A 59 -16.05 -5.17 5.20
N LYS A 60 -17.25 -5.41 5.73
CA LYS A 60 -17.55 -6.43 6.73
C LYS A 60 -16.84 -6.21 8.06
N GLY A 61 -16.48 -4.98 8.44
CA GLY A 61 -15.87 -4.69 9.76
C GLY A 61 -14.34 -4.83 9.82
N ARG A 62 -13.66 -5.03 8.68
CA ARG A 62 -12.20 -5.25 8.67
C ARG A 62 -11.45 -3.96 9.00
N VAL A 63 -10.42 -4.08 9.84
CA VAL A 63 -9.59 -2.96 10.28
C VAL A 63 -8.12 -3.31 10.10
N ALA A 64 -7.37 -2.49 9.36
CA ALA A 64 -5.92 -2.58 9.28
C ALA A 64 -5.29 -1.43 10.06
N LEU A 65 -4.18 -1.69 10.74
CA LEU A 65 -3.41 -0.71 11.48
C LEU A 65 -1.97 -0.70 10.94
N TRP A 66 -1.49 0.48 10.58
CA TRP A 66 -0.11 0.70 10.20
C TRP A 66 0.55 1.72 11.12
N VAL A 67 1.88 1.61 11.25
CA VAL A 67 2.73 2.74 11.65
C VAL A 67 3.26 3.40 10.38
N GLY A 68 3.34 4.73 10.39
CA GLY A 68 3.70 5.53 9.22
C GLY A 68 4.69 6.64 9.55
N ALA A 69 5.39 7.06 8.51
CA ALA A 69 6.13 8.31 8.40
C ALA A 69 6.31 8.63 6.89
N ALA A 70 6.96 9.75 6.57
CA ALA A 70 7.22 10.11 5.18
C ALA A 70 7.98 8.97 4.45
N GLY A 71 7.39 8.42 3.38
CA GLY A 71 8.03 7.40 2.55
C GLY A 71 8.05 5.98 3.14
N VAL A 72 7.43 5.73 4.30
CA VAL A 72 7.37 4.37 4.88
C VAL A 72 6.07 4.13 5.62
N ARG A 73 5.52 2.93 5.46
CA ARG A 73 4.32 2.47 6.18
C ARG A 73 4.36 0.96 6.33
N LYS A 74 4.26 0.47 7.57
CA LYS A 74 4.36 -0.95 7.90
C LYS A 74 3.12 -1.43 8.65
N GLU A 75 2.58 -2.57 8.25
CA GLU A 75 1.36 -3.15 8.85
C GLU A 75 1.71 -3.74 10.22
N VAL A 76 1.05 -3.25 11.27
CA VAL A 76 1.26 -3.70 12.66
C VAL A 76 0.08 -4.48 13.22
N GLY A 77 -1.10 -4.40 12.58
CA GLY A 77 -2.26 -5.21 12.97
C GLY A 77 -3.31 -5.30 11.87
N PHE A 78 -4.07 -6.39 11.90
CA PHE A 78 -5.25 -6.59 11.07
C PHE A 78 -6.32 -7.29 11.90
N PHE A 79 -7.48 -6.67 12.01
CA PHE A 79 -8.53 -7.01 12.96
C PHE A 79 -9.90 -7.05 12.28
N GLN A 80 -10.88 -7.53 13.03
CA GLN A 80 -12.26 -7.70 12.60
C GLN A 80 -13.17 -7.13 13.69
N ALA A 81 -13.76 -5.97 13.41
CA ALA A 81 -14.80 -5.34 14.23
C ALA A 81 -16.11 -6.12 14.10
N HIS A 82 -16.96 -6.02 15.12
CA HIS A 82 -18.29 -6.61 15.10
C HIS A 82 -19.36 -5.54 14.89
N ASP A 83 -20.46 -5.92 14.25
CA ASP A 83 -21.66 -5.09 14.13
C ASP A 83 -22.11 -4.64 15.53
N THR A 84 -22.48 -3.37 15.66
CA THR A 84 -22.95 -2.77 16.91
C THR A 84 -24.11 -1.83 16.62
N ILE A 85 -25.07 -1.76 17.53
CA ILE A 85 -26.14 -0.77 17.49
C ILE A 85 -25.73 0.37 18.42
N ILE A 86 -25.65 1.58 17.88
CA ILE A 86 -25.36 2.80 18.63
C ILE A 86 -26.59 3.70 18.58
N THR A 87 -26.82 4.42 19.68
CA THR A 87 -27.82 5.50 19.75
C THR A 87 -27.12 6.86 19.77
N GLN A 88 -27.82 7.95 19.44
CA GLN A 88 -27.23 9.29 19.50
C GLN A 88 -26.63 9.59 20.89
N LYS A 89 -27.26 9.11 21.97
CA LYS A 89 -26.76 9.27 23.34
C LYS A 89 -25.45 8.54 23.63
N MET A 90 -25.14 7.49 22.87
CA MET A 90 -23.90 6.72 22.98
C MET A 90 -22.78 7.27 22.08
N ALA A 91 -23.13 8.05 21.05
CA ALA A 91 -22.17 8.65 20.15
C ALA A 91 -21.57 9.93 20.75
N TYR A 92 -20.33 10.24 20.34
CA TYR A 92 -19.76 11.56 20.58
C TYR A 92 -20.66 12.63 19.98
N GLU A 93 -20.75 13.79 20.65
CA GLU A 93 -21.63 14.89 20.23
C GLU A 93 -21.39 15.28 18.76
N ASN A 94 -20.12 15.36 18.35
CA ASN A 94 -19.71 15.64 16.97
C ASN A 94 -19.86 14.45 16.00
N ALA A 95 -20.51 13.36 16.39
CA ALA A 95 -20.80 12.20 15.55
C ALA A 95 -22.30 11.82 15.55
N GLN A 96 -23.14 12.49 16.35
CA GLN A 96 -24.57 12.18 16.47
C GLN A 96 -25.33 12.35 15.15
N TYR A 97 -24.92 13.31 14.31
CA TYR A 97 -25.50 13.55 12.99
C TYR A 97 -25.38 12.34 12.06
N MET A 98 -24.40 11.44 12.30
CA MET A 98 -24.23 10.22 11.50
C MET A 98 -25.36 9.20 11.72
N LEU A 99 -26.16 9.37 12.78
CA LEU A 99 -27.30 8.53 13.11
C LEU A 99 -28.63 9.10 12.62
N GLU A 100 -28.63 10.24 11.93
CA GLU A 100 -29.83 10.76 11.29
C GLU A 100 -30.34 9.78 10.22
N GLU A 101 -31.66 9.77 10.05
CA GLU A 101 -32.30 9.02 8.97
C GLU A 101 -31.71 9.48 7.61
N ASP A 102 -31.45 8.52 6.71
CA ASP A 102 -30.85 8.75 5.39
C ASP A 102 -29.43 9.35 5.35
N TYR A 103 -28.74 9.52 6.50
CA TYR A 103 -27.38 10.07 6.52
C TYR A 103 -26.42 9.28 5.60
N ALA A 104 -26.45 7.95 5.68
CA ALA A 104 -25.59 7.09 4.87
C ALA A 104 -25.88 7.22 3.37
N GLU A 105 -27.15 7.27 2.98
CA GLU A 105 -27.58 7.35 1.59
C GLU A 105 -27.29 8.72 0.98
N SER A 106 -27.67 9.78 1.68
CA SER A 106 -27.41 11.16 1.27
C SER A 106 -25.90 11.44 1.15
N THR A 107 -25.09 10.89 2.06
CA THR A 107 -23.63 11.00 2.00
C THR A 107 -23.06 10.26 0.79
N LEU A 108 -23.54 9.05 0.48
CA LEU A 108 -23.11 8.31 -0.71
C LEU A 108 -23.54 8.99 -2.03
N GLN A 109 -24.71 9.64 -2.06
CA GLN A 109 -25.18 10.39 -3.22
C GLN A 109 -24.37 11.66 -3.44
N ARG A 110 -24.22 12.47 -2.39
CA ARG A 110 -23.41 13.70 -2.40
C ARG A 110 -21.95 13.39 -2.69
N ALA A 111 -21.45 12.28 -2.13
CA ALA A 111 -20.08 11.76 -2.14
C ALA A 111 -19.06 12.76 -2.67
N PHE A 112 -18.79 13.78 -1.86
CA PHE A 112 -17.59 14.59 -1.98
C PHE A 112 -16.39 13.62 -1.95
N GLY A 113 -15.64 13.55 -3.04
CA GLY A 113 -14.41 12.75 -3.12
C GLY A 113 -14.52 11.37 -3.77
N ILE A 114 -15.69 10.90 -4.23
CA ILE A 114 -15.73 9.74 -5.16
C ILE A 114 -15.83 10.27 -6.58
N GLU A 115 -14.79 10.03 -7.37
CA GLU A 115 -14.74 10.43 -8.77
C GLU A 115 -15.89 9.81 -9.58
N PRO A 116 -16.49 10.52 -10.55
CA PRO A 116 -17.57 10.00 -11.39
C PRO A 116 -17.21 8.65 -12.05
N ALA A 117 -15.98 8.51 -12.54
CA ALA A 117 -15.49 7.27 -13.14
C ALA A 117 -15.51 6.07 -12.18
N VAL A 118 -15.30 6.30 -10.87
CA VAL A 118 -15.40 5.25 -9.85
C VAL A 118 -16.87 4.87 -9.63
N LYS A 119 -17.78 5.85 -9.58
CA LYS A 119 -19.23 5.58 -9.46
C LYS A 119 -19.74 4.75 -10.65
N GLU A 120 -19.33 5.09 -11.87
CA GLU A 120 -19.67 4.34 -13.08
C GLU A 120 -19.13 2.91 -13.06
N LYS A 121 -17.86 2.72 -12.63
CA LYS A 121 -17.28 1.38 -12.46
C LYS A 121 -18.07 0.55 -11.45
N ILE A 122 -18.43 1.13 -10.30
CA ILE A 122 -19.23 0.43 -9.28
C ILE A 122 -20.63 0.10 -9.82
N ALA A 123 -21.27 1.00 -10.56
CA ALA A 123 -22.57 0.75 -11.17
C ALA A 123 -22.51 -0.36 -12.22
N LYS A 124 -21.42 -0.43 -13.00
CA LYS A 124 -21.23 -1.42 -14.06
C LYS A 124 -20.80 -2.80 -13.56
N TYR A 125 -19.87 -2.85 -12.60
CA TYR A 125 -19.20 -4.09 -12.20
C TYR A 125 -19.51 -4.52 -10.75
N GLY A 126 -20.23 -3.68 -10.00
CA GLY A 126 -20.43 -3.88 -8.57
C GLY A 126 -19.22 -3.42 -7.75
N ARG A 127 -19.30 -3.68 -6.44
CA ARG A 127 -18.18 -3.44 -5.51
C ARG A 127 -17.25 -4.66 -5.48
N PRO A 128 -15.96 -4.49 -5.15
CA PRO A 128 -15.03 -5.60 -5.02
C PRO A 128 -15.50 -6.60 -3.96
N ASP A 129 -15.15 -7.88 -4.14
CA ASP A 129 -15.35 -8.89 -3.10
C ASP A 129 -14.60 -8.46 -1.82
N PRO A 130 -15.27 -8.30 -0.67
CA PRO A 130 -14.62 -7.94 0.59
C PRO A 130 -13.45 -8.84 1.02
N ASN A 131 -13.38 -10.08 0.54
CA ASN A 131 -12.32 -11.01 0.92
C ASN A 131 -10.96 -10.65 0.31
N VAL A 132 -10.90 -9.82 -0.74
CA VAL A 132 -9.63 -9.38 -1.33
C VAL A 132 -8.75 -8.65 -0.30
N TYR A 133 -9.36 -7.93 0.65
CA TYR A 133 -8.65 -7.17 1.68
C TYR A 133 -8.01 -8.05 2.77
N SER A 134 -8.59 -9.21 3.09
CA SER A 134 -8.02 -10.11 4.10
C SER A 134 -7.08 -11.15 3.50
N ASP A 135 -7.33 -11.55 2.26
CA ASP A 135 -6.74 -12.76 1.68
C ASP A 135 -5.75 -12.39 0.58
N LEU A 136 -6.21 -11.68 -0.46
CA LEU A 136 -5.44 -11.47 -1.68
C LEU A 136 -4.37 -10.38 -1.53
N TYR A 137 -4.76 -9.20 -1.06
CA TYR A 137 -3.87 -8.04 -0.98
C TYR A 137 -2.78 -8.21 0.08
N ARG A 138 -3.03 -9.07 1.08
CA ARG A 138 -2.11 -9.36 2.18
C ARG A 138 -1.20 -10.56 1.90
N GLU A 139 -1.39 -11.26 0.77
CA GLU A 139 -0.50 -12.34 0.38
C GLU A 139 0.92 -11.80 0.15
N ARG A 140 1.90 -12.44 0.78
CA ARG A 140 3.31 -12.03 0.71
C ARG A 140 4.14 -12.99 -0.11
N TYR A 141 5.07 -12.42 -0.86
CA TYR A 141 6.04 -13.11 -1.69
C TYR A 141 7.44 -12.65 -1.30
N SER A 142 8.43 -13.52 -1.43
CA SER A 142 9.83 -13.14 -1.28
C SER A 142 10.31 -12.46 -2.56
N TRP A 143 10.35 -11.14 -2.60
CA TRP A 143 10.67 -10.42 -3.84
C TRP A 143 11.45 -9.13 -3.61
N LYS A 144 12.11 -8.63 -4.68
CA LYS A 144 12.80 -7.34 -4.71
C LYS A 144 12.63 -6.61 -6.05
N PRO A 145 12.68 -5.26 -6.08
CA PRO A 145 12.77 -4.53 -7.34
C PRO A 145 14.18 -4.65 -7.94
N VAL A 146 14.29 -4.59 -9.26
CA VAL A 146 15.56 -4.52 -9.98
C VAL A 146 15.42 -3.49 -11.09
N VAL A 147 16.22 -2.44 -11.07
CA VAL A 147 16.18 -1.40 -12.12
C VAL A 147 17.45 -1.52 -12.95
N LEU A 148 17.31 -2.00 -14.18
CA LEU A 148 18.41 -2.11 -15.14
C LEU A 148 18.52 -0.78 -15.89
N LEU A 149 19.54 -0.02 -15.53
CA LEU A 149 19.80 1.31 -16.05
C LEU A 149 20.72 1.28 -17.29
N PRO A 150 20.63 2.29 -18.17
CA PRO A 150 21.63 2.50 -19.22
C PRO A 150 23.04 2.70 -18.66
N ASP A 151 24.05 2.54 -19.52
CA ASP A 151 25.45 2.67 -19.15
C ASP A 151 25.75 4.00 -18.43
N GLY A 152 26.35 3.90 -17.25
CA GLY A 152 26.67 5.06 -16.41
C GLY A 152 25.51 5.60 -15.58
N GLY A 153 24.35 4.95 -15.60
CA GLY A 153 23.24 5.22 -14.69
C GLY A 153 23.57 4.85 -13.24
N VAL A 154 23.21 5.72 -12.31
CA VAL A 154 23.39 5.52 -10.86
C VAL A 154 22.03 5.55 -10.18
N TRP A 155 21.57 4.39 -9.73
CA TRP A 155 20.31 4.23 -9.02
C TRP A 155 20.32 5.01 -7.70
N LYS A 156 19.32 5.86 -7.48
CA LYS A 156 19.25 6.76 -6.32
C LYS A 156 18.18 6.36 -5.31
N SER A 157 16.99 6.00 -5.78
CA SER A 157 15.89 5.62 -4.91
C SER A 157 14.85 4.77 -5.64
N SER A 158 14.08 4.01 -4.87
CA SER A 158 12.81 3.46 -5.34
C SER A 158 11.75 3.52 -4.26
N THR A 159 10.55 3.95 -4.63
CA THR A 159 9.38 3.99 -3.74
C THR A 159 8.35 2.99 -4.24
N ILE A 160 7.86 2.15 -3.34
CA ILE A 160 6.94 1.05 -3.64
C ILE A 160 5.72 1.17 -2.74
N HIS A 161 4.54 1.25 -3.33
CA HIS A 161 3.29 1.05 -2.61
C HIS A 161 2.82 -0.38 -2.86
N PHE A 162 2.32 -1.05 -1.84
CA PHE A 162 1.86 -2.44 -1.94
C PHE A 162 0.32 -2.53 -1.85
N LEU A 163 -0.25 -3.62 -2.34
CA LEU A 163 -1.71 -3.84 -2.32
C LEU A 163 -2.31 -3.83 -0.90
N ASN A 164 -1.57 -4.26 0.12
CA ASN A 164 -2.01 -4.18 1.52
C ASN A 164 -1.84 -2.78 2.15
N GLY A 165 -1.55 -1.75 1.37
CA GLY A 165 -1.40 -0.38 1.85
C GLY A 165 -0.07 -0.06 2.53
N GLU A 166 0.86 -1.00 2.62
CA GLU A 166 2.24 -0.70 3.03
C GLU A 166 2.95 0.21 2.01
N LEU A 167 4.00 0.88 2.46
CA LEU A 167 4.85 1.77 1.67
C LEU A 167 6.31 1.57 2.07
N GLU A 168 7.21 1.54 1.10
CA GLU A 168 8.65 1.45 1.33
C GLU A 168 9.41 2.31 0.32
N THR A 169 10.33 3.14 0.83
CA THR A 169 11.31 3.88 0.03
C THR A 169 12.70 3.30 0.27
N LEU A 170 13.28 2.68 -0.74
CA LEU A 170 14.64 2.12 -0.73
C LEU A 170 15.65 3.18 -1.16
N VAL A 171 16.59 3.50 -0.28
CA VAL A 171 17.64 4.52 -0.51
C VAL A 171 18.96 4.12 0.15
N GLY A 172 20.06 4.73 -0.29
CA GLY A 172 21.38 4.52 0.33
C GLY A 172 21.74 3.04 0.48
N ASN A 173 22.11 2.62 1.68
CA ASN A 173 22.51 1.23 1.94
C ASN A 173 21.38 0.21 1.74
N GLU A 174 20.13 0.57 1.98
CA GLU A 174 18.99 -0.33 1.78
C GLU A 174 18.79 -0.62 0.28
N LEU A 175 18.97 0.40 -0.56
CA LEU A 175 18.97 0.26 -2.01
C LEU A 175 20.19 -0.50 -2.54
N LEU A 176 21.37 -0.31 -1.94
CA LEU A 176 22.58 -1.03 -2.35
C LEU A 176 22.51 -2.51 -1.99
N LYS A 177 21.95 -2.84 -0.81
CA LYS A 177 21.77 -4.21 -0.35
C LYS A 177 20.68 -4.91 -1.16
N ASN A 178 19.51 -4.27 -1.27
CA ASN A 178 18.34 -4.71 -2.04
C ASN A 178 18.12 -6.23 -1.99
N ASP A 179 18.00 -6.76 -0.77
CA ASP A 179 17.74 -8.18 -0.55
C ASP A 179 16.29 -8.54 -0.90
N PHE A 180 16.07 -9.84 -1.14
CA PHE A 180 14.73 -10.39 -1.15
C PHE A 180 14.08 -10.22 0.23
N GLN A 181 12.88 -9.65 0.24
CA GLN A 181 12.09 -9.48 1.47
C GLN A 181 10.66 -9.98 1.25
N SER A 182 10.01 -10.36 2.35
CA SER A 182 8.62 -10.77 2.37
C SER A 182 7.70 -9.55 2.22
N ARG A 183 7.33 -9.24 0.98
CA ARG A 183 6.55 -8.07 0.58
C ARG A 183 5.20 -8.49 0.00
N ALA A 184 4.17 -7.69 0.20
CA ALA A 184 2.93 -7.83 -0.57
C ALA A 184 3.19 -7.46 -2.05
N ILE A 185 2.23 -7.79 -2.93
CA ILE A 185 2.32 -7.49 -4.36
C ILE A 185 2.37 -5.96 -4.57
N PRO A 186 3.19 -5.44 -5.49
CA PRO A 186 3.26 -4.01 -5.76
C PRO A 186 1.96 -3.49 -6.39
N PHE A 187 1.52 -2.33 -5.94
CA PHE A 187 0.42 -1.55 -6.50
C PHE A 187 0.93 -0.42 -7.40
N TYR A 188 1.98 0.26 -6.94
CA TYR A 188 2.62 1.39 -7.60
C TYR A 188 4.12 1.35 -7.35
N PHE A 189 4.90 1.80 -8.33
CA PHE A 189 6.35 1.84 -8.23
C PHE A 189 6.92 3.09 -8.88
N VAL A 190 7.88 3.72 -8.21
CA VAL A 190 8.72 4.77 -8.77
C VAL A 190 10.17 4.45 -8.52
N SER A 191 11.02 4.77 -9.49
CA SER A 191 12.47 4.75 -9.28
C SER A 191 13.13 5.94 -9.92
N ILE A 192 14.13 6.50 -9.23
CA ILE A 192 14.92 7.65 -9.68
C ILE A 192 16.38 7.25 -9.83
N TRP A 193 17.02 7.73 -10.89
CA TRP A 193 18.46 7.57 -11.12
C TRP A 193 19.06 8.83 -11.72
N LYS A 194 20.41 8.88 -11.76
CA LYS A 194 21.15 9.93 -12.46
C LYS A 194 22.11 9.35 -13.48
N ASN A 195 22.38 10.09 -14.55
CA ASN A 195 23.47 9.77 -15.47
C ASN A 195 24.76 10.55 -15.08
N LYS A 196 25.82 10.41 -15.89
CA LYS A 196 27.09 11.10 -15.68
C LYS A 196 27.02 12.63 -15.87
N THR A 197 26.01 13.16 -16.56
CA THR A 197 25.85 14.59 -16.91
C THR A 197 25.01 15.39 -15.91
N THR A 198 24.66 14.79 -14.75
CA THR A 198 23.84 15.35 -13.65
C THR A 198 22.33 15.35 -13.85
N ASP A 199 21.85 14.94 -15.02
CA ASP A 199 20.42 14.79 -15.30
C ASP A 199 19.82 13.72 -14.39
N SER A 200 18.62 14.01 -13.88
CA SER A 200 17.86 13.07 -13.06
C SER A 200 16.72 12.53 -13.90
N TYR A 201 16.59 11.21 -13.90
CA TYR A 201 15.54 10.51 -14.61
C TYR A 201 14.70 9.70 -13.64
N GLY A 202 13.49 9.38 -14.05
CA GLY A 202 12.63 8.49 -13.30
C GLY A 202 11.75 7.60 -14.18
N VAL A 203 11.26 6.54 -13.57
CA VAL A 203 10.20 5.70 -14.12
C VAL A 203 9.08 5.60 -13.10
N TRP A 204 7.85 5.76 -13.57
CA TRP A 204 6.61 5.61 -12.80
C TRP A 204 5.77 4.51 -13.44
N ALA A 205 5.38 3.53 -12.63
CA ALA A 205 4.34 2.55 -12.98
C ALA A 205 3.12 2.82 -12.09
N ASP A 206 2.12 3.53 -12.64
CA ASP A 206 1.02 4.11 -11.86
C ASP A 206 -0.37 3.99 -12.50
N PRO A 207 -1.27 3.18 -11.89
CA PRO A 207 -0.97 1.98 -11.12
C PRO A 207 -0.66 0.79 -12.04
N PHE A 208 -0.16 -0.32 -11.47
CA PHE A 208 -0.15 -1.60 -12.18
C PHE A 208 -1.59 -2.06 -12.52
N ASP A 209 -1.77 -2.75 -13.64
CA ASP A 209 -3.00 -3.51 -13.88
C ASP A 209 -3.10 -4.63 -12.84
N GLU A 210 -4.06 -4.48 -11.92
CA GLU A 210 -4.20 -5.35 -10.74
C GLU A 210 -4.30 -6.84 -11.13
N GLN A 211 -5.08 -7.15 -12.16
CA GLN A 211 -5.26 -8.54 -12.59
C GLN A 211 -3.97 -9.11 -13.19
N GLU A 212 -3.26 -8.35 -14.02
CA GLU A 212 -1.99 -8.78 -14.63
C GLU A 212 -0.92 -9.03 -13.56
N ILE A 213 -0.70 -8.08 -12.64
CA ILE A 213 0.35 -8.20 -11.63
C ILE A 213 0.05 -9.34 -10.64
N ILE A 214 -1.20 -9.49 -10.19
CA ILE A 214 -1.60 -10.57 -9.29
C ILE A 214 -1.41 -11.93 -9.95
N ASN A 215 -1.84 -12.08 -11.21
CA ASN A 215 -1.68 -13.33 -11.94
C ASN A 215 -0.21 -13.67 -12.17
N ALA A 216 0.64 -12.67 -12.46
CA ALA A 216 2.08 -12.88 -12.62
C ALA A 216 2.72 -13.42 -11.32
N PHE A 217 2.47 -12.76 -10.18
CA PHE A 217 3.01 -13.21 -8.88
C PHE A 217 2.50 -14.60 -8.50
N LYS A 218 1.18 -14.86 -8.63
CA LYS A 218 0.59 -16.18 -8.35
C LYS A 218 1.18 -17.28 -9.22
N LYS A 219 1.41 -17.01 -10.51
CA LYS A 219 2.01 -17.97 -11.44
C LYS A 219 3.44 -18.35 -11.05
N LEU A 220 4.23 -17.38 -10.61
CA LEU A 220 5.61 -17.62 -10.17
C LEU A 220 5.68 -18.30 -8.80
N GLY A 221 4.64 -18.13 -7.98
CA GLY A 221 4.47 -18.81 -6.68
C GLY A 221 5.24 -18.17 -5.53
N ASN A 222 4.79 -18.42 -4.31
CA ASN A 222 5.30 -17.78 -3.08
C ASN A 222 6.51 -18.49 -2.42
N LYS A 223 6.99 -19.60 -2.98
CA LYS A 223 8.15 -20.36 -2.47
C LYS A 223 9.47 -19.98 -3.13
N GLU A 224 9.41 -19.29 -4.26
CA GLU A 224 10.59 -18.90 -5.03
C GLU A 224 10.83 -17.41 -4.84
N ASN A 225 12.09 -17.00 -4.93
CA ASN A 225 12.44 -15.58 -4.96
C ASN A 225 12.02 -14.97 -6.30
N ILE A 226 11.39 -13.80 -6.24
CA ILE A 226 10.88 -13.08 -7.41
C ILE A 226 11.62 -11.74 -7.58
N GLU A 227 12.00 -11.42 -8.80
CA GLU A 227 12.52 -10.11 -9.19
C GLU A 227 11.45 -9.37 -10.00
N LEU A 228 11.13 -8.14 -9.58
CA LEU A 228 10.36 -7.19 -10.36
C LEU A 228 11.33 -6.28 -11.12
N ILE A 229 11.52 -6.54 -12.39
CA ILE A 229 12.59 -5.97 -13.21
C ILE A 229 12.04 -4.84 -14.08
N PHE A 230 12.62 -3.66 -13.96
CA PHE A 230 12.42 -2.50 -14.82
C PHE A 230 13.62 -2.39 -15.76
N LYS A 231 13.42 -2.68 -17.05
CA LYS A 231 14.46 -2.56 -18.08
C LYS A 231 14.31 -1.22 -18.78
N VAL A 232 15.12 -0.24 -18.38
CA VAL A 232 15.10 1.12 -18.93
C VAL A 232 15.82 1.13 -20.28
N ALA A 233 15.24 1.78 -21.29
CA ALA A 233 15.84 1.91 -22.61
C ALA A 233 17.06 2.83 -22.59
N PRO A 234 18.05 2.65 -23.50
CA PRO A 234 19.28 3.45 -23.50
C PRO A 234 19.08 4.98 -23.58
N ASN A 235 17.97 5.44 -24.16
CA ASN A 235 17.60 6.85 -24.24
C ASN A 235 16.90 7.39 -22.98
N ASN A 236 16.59 6.55 -22.00
CA ASN A 236 15.76 6.85 -20.80
C ASN A 236 14.30 7.23 -21.10
N GLU A 237 13.81 7.07 -22.33
CA GLU A 237 12.45 7.51 -22.70
C GLU A 237 11.39 6.40 -22.61
N SER A 238 11.81 5.15 -22.33
CA SER A 238 10.89 4.04 -22.17
C SER A 238 11.44 2.98 -21.22
N CYS A 239 10.54 2.16 -20.68
CA CYS A 239 10.89 1.07 -19.79
C CYS A 239 9.95 -0.12 -20.04
N ARG A 240 10.49 -1.34 -19.94
CA ARG A 240 9.72 -2.59 -19.98
C ARG A 240 9.79 -3.27 -18.63
N ILE A 241 8.66 -3.80 -18.15
CA ILE A 241 8.56 -4.40 -16.82
C ILE A 241 8.39 -5.90 -16.93
N PHE A 242 9.13 -6.64 -16.12
CA PHE A 242 9.08 -8.09 -16.06
C PHE A 242 8.97 -8.56 -14.62
N VAL A 243 8.26 -9.65 -14.40
CA VAL A 243 8.27 -10.40 -13.13
C VAL A 243 8.94 -11.73 -13.40
N LYS A 244 9.98 -12.06 -12.63
CA LYS A 244 10.85 -13.21 -12.91
C LYS A 244 11.15 -14.03 -11.67
N ASN A 245 11.17 -15.35 -11.80
CA ASN A 245 11.85 -16.23 -10.85
C ASN A 245 12.91 -17.08 -11.60
N LYS A 246 13.49 -18.09 -10.94
CA LYS A 246 14.51 -18.96 -11.56
C LYS A 246 14.01 -19.82 -12.74
N LYS A 247 12.69 -19.94 -12.93
CA LYS A 247 12.05 -20.84 -13.91
C LYS A 247 11.43 -20.09 -15.08
N GLU A 248 10.82 -18.94 -14.82
CA GLU A 248 10.00 -18.22 -15.78
C GLU A 248 10.18 -16.70 -15.64
N GLU A 249 10.07 -15.99 -16.76
CA GLU A 249 10.03 -14.53 -16.87
C GLU A 249 8.72 -14.14 -17.59
N ILE A 250 7.94 -13.23 -16.98
CA ILE A 250 6.65 -12.76 -17.48
C ILE A 250 6.77 -11.26 -17.71
N GLU A 251 6.52 -10.80 -18.94
CA GLU A 251 6.43 -9.37 -19.24
C GLU A 251 5.04 -8.82 -18.85
N LEU A 252 5.02 -7.69 -18.14
CA LEU A 252 3.80 -6.94 -17.84
C LEU A 252 3.52 -5.96 -18.98
N LYS A 253 2.41 -6.16 -19.70
CA LYS A 253 2.10 -5.43 -20.93
C LYS A 253 1.04 -4.35 -20.72
N LYS A 254 0.32 -4.39 -19.60
CA LYS A 254 -0.76 -3.44 -19.30
C LYS A 254 -0.35 -2.33 -18.33
N ALA A 255 0.87 -2.39 -17.79
CA ALA A 255 1.40 -1.32 -16.96
C ALA A 255 1.45 -0.01 -17.76
N ILE A 256 0.87 1.06 -17.20
CA ILE A 256 1.02 2.42 -17.71
C ILE A 256 2.33 2.94 -17.15
N ILE A 257 3.25 3.30 -18.04
CA ILE A 257 4.61 3.69 -17.69
C ILE A 257 4.89 5.10 -18.19
N THR A 258 5.32 5.97 -17.29
CA THR A 258 5.87 7.29 -17.64
C THR A 258 7.37 7.27 -17.32
N CYS A 259 8.18 7.74 -18.27
CA CYS A 259 9.61 7.99 -18.07
C CYS A 259 9.86 9.49 -18.22
N GLU A 260 10.61 10.07 -17.28
CA GLU A 260 11.00 11.48 -17.26
C GLU A 260 12.51 11.61 -17.08
#